data_AF-A0A7S2GVB2-F1
#
_entry.id   AF-A0A7S2GVB2-F1
#
_cell.length_a   1.000
_cell.length_b   1.000
_cell.length_c   1.000
_cell.angle_alpha   90.00
_cell.angle_beta   90.00
_cell.angle_gamma   90.00
#
_symmetry.space_group_name_H-M   'P 1'
#
loop_
_entity.id
_entity.type
_entity.pdbx_description
1 polymer ?
#
loop_
_entity_poly.entity_id
_entity_poly.type
_entity_poly.pdbx_seq_one_letter_code
_entity_poly.pdbx_strand_id
1 'polypeptide(L)'
;ALGKCHSLEAKNAADPTKLSMGNDPALNAKFAESMGYLFDKYKDDADFGYDVTAIYVESLMNLKPWALWSKKVEGGEMVITPADQNTVKLINILEDALGIEDGDLVPKIKHPALLHLYCHAMELSPTPERAVPVANALWHTMPDAGHLVHMPAHIYAWAGMWNEGVNCNKEAVAADEKYRINQFGFAKTGSQFYKFYRMHNMHFVVWCAMHEGRYAEAMEYARKAEAANPAGPDGVEFMLAGIIPMGAVFLESYVSMPWHVMVRFGKWDDILDEPIRTDSSIFPGAIVVQHYARGVAFASKGMVAEAEAEQAKFIEACANPSLEGRVQHNVPIKAQNAVQAKILKGEIEYRKAYLAKKAGDETADFTPAWKSLEEGVNMSLELPYNEPWGQMQPVRHILGALKLEQGLIEEAEAVYRADIKLWKNNMWGLLGLKLCLEKKAQIVKDLNSAHEKFGTEIYEELSDVSQKFALAAARADGGPPKATCYCAQAAFLSGGGKYVK
;
A
#
# COMPACT_ATOMS: atom_id res chain seq x y z
N ALA A 1 27.50 7.52 -30.54
CA ALA A 1 26.72 8.76 -30.72
C ALA A 1 25.66 8.95 -29.64
N LEU A 2 24.94 7.90 -29.21
CA LEU A 2 23.91 7.98 -28.14
C LEU A 2 24.44 8.29 -26.72
N GLY A 3 25.75 8.12 -26.45
CA GLY A 3 26.36 8.44 -25.15
C GLY A 3 26.89 9.86 -24.97
N LYS A 4 26.59 10.80 -25.88
CA LYS A 4 27.06 12.21 -25.79
C LYS A 4 25.94 13.26 -25.89
N CYS A 5 24.69 12.85 -25.77
CA CYS A 5 23.55 13.76 -25.75
C CYS A 5 23.14 14.07 -24.29
N HIS A 6 23.41 15.31 -23.89
CA HIS A 6 22.63 16.12 -22.94
C HIS A 6 22.61 15.71 -21.46
N SER A 7 23.67 16.02 -20.70
CA SER A 7 23.49 16.26 -19.24
C SER A 7 23.15 17.72 -18.95
N LEU A 8 23.78 18.68 -19.63
CA LEU A 8 23.59 20.10 -19.36
C LEU A 8 22.34 20.68 -20.06
N GLU A 9 22.11 20.34 -21.33
CA GLU A 9 20.88 20.73 -22.03
C GLU A 9 19.64 20.03 -21.46
N ALA A 10 19.73 18.75 -21.11
CA ALA A 10 18.63 18.06 -20.43
C ALA A 10 18.35 18.67 -19.05
N LYS A 11 19.39 19.08 -18.31
CA LYS A 11 19.22 19.84 -17.05
C LYS A 11 18.54 21.19 -17.28
N ASN A 12 19.00 21.97 -18.26
CA ASN A 12 18.49 23.32 -18.50
C ASN A 12 17.07 23.31 -19.12
N ALA A 13 16.69 22.23 -19.80
CA ALA A 13 15.36 22.03 -20.37
C ALA A 13 14.41 21.25 -19.45
N ALA A 14 14.90 20.71 -18.33
CA ALA A 14 14.06 20.00 -17.37
C ALA A 14 13.11 20.99 -16.69
N ASP A 15 11.82 20.84 -16.95
CA ASP A 15 10.76 21.48 -16.20
C ASP A 15 10.38 20.55 -15.04
N PRO A 16 10.72 20.88 -13.78
CA PRO A 16 10.43 20.02 -12.63
C PRO A 16 8.92 19.83 -12.39
N THR A 17 8.06 20.62 -13.06
CA THR A 17 6.60 20.45 -13.02
C THR A 17 6.09 19.46 -14.08
N LYS A 18 6.94 19.07 -15.05
CA LYS A 18 6.62 18.08 -16.10
C LYS A 18 7.50 16.85 -15.91
N LEU A 19 6.91 15.84 -15.27
CA LEU A 19 7.53 14.55 -15.12
C LEU A 19 7.55 13.79 -16.46
N SER A 20 8.68 13.81 -17.19
CA SER A 20 8.90 12.90 -18.33
C SER A 20 9.53 11.60 -17.84
N MET A 21 8.70 10.66 -17.37
CA MET A 21 9.13 9.28 -17.11
C MET A 21 8.92 8.41 -18.34
N GLY A 22 9.96 7.66 -18.71
CA GLY A 22 9.93 6.70 -19.82
C GLY A 22 10.45 7.26 -21.15
N ASN A 23 10.72 6.34 -22.07
CA ASN A 23 11.06 6.70 -23.45
C ASN A 23 9.82 7.15 -24.21
N ASP A 24 10.02 7.82 -25.34
CA ASP A 24 8.96 8.09 -26.32
C ASP A 24 8.19 6.79 -26.66
N PRO A 25 6.85 6.76 -26.55
CA PRO A 25 6.05 5.57 -26.87
C PRO A 25 6.34 4.97 -28.25
N ALA A 26 6.67 5.81 -29.25
CA ALA A 26 7.05 5.34 -30.57
C ALA A 26 8.42 4.65 -30.59
N LEU A 27 9.34 5.05 -29.71
CA LEU A 27 10.62 4.36 -29.52
C LEU A 27 10.43 3.02 -28.80
N ASN A 28 9.56 2.96 -27.78
CA ASN A 28 9.23 1.69 -27.12
C ASN A 28 8.61 0.69 -28.09
N ALA A 29 7.68 1.13 -28.94
CA ALA A 29 7.07 0.27 -29.96
C ALA A 29 8.11 -0.29 -30.95
N LYS A 30 8.99 0.56 -31.48
CA LYS A 30 10.06 0.13 -32.41
C LYS A 30 11.07 -0.81 -31.74
N PHE A 31 11.40 -0.55 -30.47
CA PHE A 31 12.29 -1.41 -29.71
C PHE A 31 11.68 -2.79 -29.49
N ALA A 32 10.41 -2.85 -29.08
CA ALA A 32 9.69 -4.11 -28.90
C ALA A 32 9.53 -4.92 -30.19
N GLU A 33 9.26 -4.25 -31.32
CA GLU A 33 9.23 -4.88 -32.64
C GLU A 33 10.60 -5.47 -33.01
N SER A 34 11.67 -4.70 -32.81
CA SER A 34 13.04 -5.14 -33.11
C SER A 34 13.45 -6.34 -32.25
N MET A 35 13.10 -6.31 -30.96
CA MET A 35 13.36 -7.42 -30.03
C MET A 35 12.55 -8.67 -30.38
N GLY A 36 11.36 -8.53 -30.98
CA GLY A 36 10.58 -9.67 -31.45
C GLY A 36 11.35 -10.53 -32.46
N TYR A 37 12.03 -9.91 -33.43
CA TYR A 37 12.86 -10.65 -34.39
C TYR A 37 14.04 -11.38 -33.73
N LEU A 38 14.64 -10.78 -32.70
CA LEU A 38 15.74 -11.40 -31.97
C LEU A 38 15.25 -12.55 -31.10
N PHE A 39 14.10 -12.40 -30.45
CA PHE A 39 13.44 -13.46 -29.69
C PHE A 39 13.14 -14.67 -30.58
N ASP A 40 12.48 -14.49 -31.71
CA ASP A 40 12.14 -15.59 -32.62
C ASP A 40 13.39 -16.35 -33.10
N LYS A 41 14.51 -15.63 -33.29
CA LYS A 41 15.77 -16.21 -33.75
C LYS A 41 16.55 -16.93 -32.67
N TYR A 42 16.54 -16.43 -31.43
CA TYR A 42 17.48 -16.85 -30.38
C TYR A 42 16.84 -17.40 -29.11
N LYS A 43 15.51 -17.45 -28.99
CA LYS A 43 14.84 -17.95 -27.77
C LYS A 43 15.25 -19.35 -27.34
N ASP A 44 15.62 -20.22 -28.29
CA ASP A 44 16.05 -21.60 -28.05
C ASP A 44 17.59 -21.75 -28.03
N ASP A 45 18.33 -20.64 -28.08
CA ASP A 45 19.79 -20.64 -27.97
C ASP A 45 20.21 -20.96 -26.52
N ALA A 46 21.11 -21.93 -26.36
CA ALA A 46 21.50 -22.46 -25.06
C ALA A 46 22.35 -21.48 -24.22
N ASP A 47 23.03 -20.52 -24.85
CA ASP A 47 23.97 -19.63 -24.15
C ASP A 47 23.30 -18.34 -23.66
N PHE A 48 22.37 -17.77 -24.43
CA PHE A 48 21.78 -16.45 -24.14
C PHE A 48 20.28 -16.33 -24.49
N GLY A 49 19.60 -17.45 -24.79
CA GLY A 49 18.18 -17.43 -25.16
C GLY A 49 17.27 -16.85 -24.06
N TYR A 50 17.59 -17.11 -22.79
CA TYR A 50 16.85 -16.54 -21.65
C TYR A 50 17.09 -15.03 -21.47
N ASP A 51 18.30 -14.54 -21.76
CA ASP A 51 18.60 -13.11 -21.74
C ASP A 51 17.82 -12.37 -22.82
N VAL A 52 17.81 -12.89 -24.05
CA VAL A 52 17.03 -12.33 -25.16
C VAL A 52 15.54 -12.35 -24.84
N THR A 53 15.05 -13.45 -24.27
CA THR A 53 13.65 -13.57 -23.84
C THR A 53 13.30 -12.52 -22.79
N ALA A 54 14.15 -12.32 -21.78
CA ALA A 54 13.91 -11.32 -20.74
C ALA A 54 13.85 -9.90 -21.33
N ILE A 55 14.79 -9.52 -22.20
CA ILE A 55 14.79 -8.19 -22.84
C ILE A 55 13.56 -8.01 -23.74
N TYR A 56 13.13 -9.06 -24.44
CA TYR A 56 11.91 -9.00 -25.24
C TYR A 56 10.67 -8.80 -24.37
N VAL A 57 10.50 -9.59 -23.32
CA VAL A 57 9.39 -9.44 -22.38
C VAL A 57 9.37 -8.04 -21.76
N GLU A 58 10.51 -7.54 -21.28
CA GLU A 58 10.63 -6.19 -20.73
C GLU A 58 10.23 -5.13 -21.76
N SER A 59 10.62 -5.30 -23.03
CA SER A 59 10.21 -4.39 -24.11
C SER A 59 8.69 -4.38 -24.34
N LEU A 60 8.03 -5.54 -24.22
CA LEU A 60 6.57 -5.66 -24.32
C LEU A 60 5.88 -5.01 -23.12
N MET A 61 6.41 -5.18 -21.91
CA MET A 61 5.87 -4.56 -20.70
C MET A 61 5.94 -3.03 -20.77
N ASN A 62 7.04 -2.49 -21.31
CA ASN A 62 7.24 -1.05 -21.49
C ASN A 62 6.36 -0.39 -22.57
N LEU A 63 5.53 -1.16 -23.28
CA LEU A 63 4.44 -0.60 -24.11
C LEU A 63 3.31 -0.03 -23.24
N LYS A 64 3.13 -0.57 -22.03
CA LYS A 64 2.14 -0.14 -21.03
C LYS A 64 2.75 -0.20 -19.61
N PRO A 65 3.73 0.67 -19.32
CA PRO A 65 4.45 0.62 -18.04
C PRO A 65 3.47 0.81 -16.88
N TRP A 66 3.51 -0.09 -15.89
CA TRP A 66 2.58 -0.17 -14.74
C TRP A 66 1.09 -0.33 -15.08
N ALA A 67 0.74 -0.66 -16.33
CA ALA A 67 -0.62 -0.76 -16.82
C ALA A 67 -0.88 -2.06 -17.61
N LEU A 68 -0.28 -3.16 -17.16
CA LEU A 68 -0.52 -4.51 -17.69
C LEU A 68 -1.93 -5.01 -17.36
N TRP A 69 -2.48 -4.57 -16.22
CA TRP A 69 -3.82 -4.93 -15.79
C TRP A 69 -4.73 -3.71 -15.80
N SER A 70 -5.89 -3.86 -16.43
CA SER A 70 -6.98 -2.90 -16.35
C SER A 70 -7.77 -3.15 -15.07
N LYS A 71 -8.09 -2.06 -14.38
CA LYS A 71 -8.91 -2.06 -13.17
C LYS A 71 -10.19 -1.28 -13.41
N LYS A 72 -11.33 -1.85 -13.03
CA LYS A 72 -12.63 -1.17 -12.97
C LYS A 72 -13.23 -1.34 -11.58
N VAL A 73 -13.84 -0.27 -11.06
CA VAL A 73 -14.60 -0.34 -9.80
C VAL A 73 -16.08 -0.46 -10.14
N GLU A 74 -16.73 -1.54 -9.72
CA GLU A 74 -18.16 -1.78 -9.91
C GLU A 74 -18.78 -2.23 -8.58
N GLY A 75 -19.83 -1.54 -8.12
CA GLY A 75 -20.50 -1.89 -6.86
C GLY A 75 -19.58 -1.85 -5.64
N GLY A 76 -18.51 -1.04 -5.68
CA GLY A 76 -17.49 -1.00 -4.63
C GLY A 76 -16.52 -2.19 -4.65
N GLU A 77 -16.54 -3.05 -5.68
CA GLU A 77 -15.56 -4.11 -5.91
C GLU A 77 -14.58 -3.76 -7.03
N MET A 78 -13.37 -4.33 -6.96
CA MET A 78 -12.34 -4.15 -7.98
C MET A 78 -12.37 -5.34 -8.94
N VAL A 79 -12.70 -5.09 -10.20
CA VAL A 79 -12.62 -6.07 -11.29
C VAL A 79 -11.34 -5.82 -12.06
N ILE A 80 -10.52 -6.87 -12.20
CA ILE A 80 -9.22 -6.80 -12.85
C ILE A 80 -9.23 -7.69 -14.09
N THR A 81 -8.76 -7.15 -15.21
CA THR A 81 -8.64 -7.87 -16.49
C THR A 81 -7.31 -7.52 -17.16
N PRO A 82 -6.76 -8.37 -18.06
CA PRO A 82 -5.62 -7.96 -18.87
C PRO A 82 -5.89 -6.64 -19.60
N ALA A 83 -4.90 -5.76 -19.68
CA ALA A 83 -5.05 -4.48 -20.37
C ALA A 83 -5.18 -4.65 -21.88
N ASP A 84 -4.66 -5.75 -22.43
CA ASP A 84 -4.78 -6.20 -23.81
C ASP A 84 -4.21 -7.62 -23.98
N GLN A 85 -4.16 -8.10 -25.23
CA GLN A 85 -3.56 -9.37 -25.61
C GLN A 85 -2.03 -9.43 -25.40
N ASN A 86 -1.36 -8.27 -25.35
CA ASN A 86 0.09 -8.22 -25.11
C ASN A 86 0.41 -8.66 -23.67
N THR A 87 -0.44 -8.33 -22.71
CA THR A 87 -0.33 -8.80 -21.32
C THR A 87 -0.37 -10.32 -21.23
N VAL A 88 -1.32 -10.96 -21.91
CA VAL A 88 -1.42 -12.43 -21.94
C VAL A 88 -0.22 -13.04 -22.66
N LYS A 89 0.20 -12.44 -23.78
CA LYS A 89 1.35 -12.91 -24.57
C LYS A 89 2.65 -12.93 -23.74
N LEU A 90 2.97 -11.85 -23.03
CA LEU A 90 4.22 -11.78 -22.27
C LEU A 90 4.23 -12.74 -21.07
N ILE A 91 3.08 -13.00 -20.45
CA ILE A 91 2.95 -13.99 -19.37
C ILE A 91 3.22 -15.40 -19.92
N ASN A 92 2.61 -15.76 -21.05
CA ASN A 92 2.86 -17.07 -21.67
C ASN A 92 4.34 -17.26 -22.03
N ILE A 93 4.99 -16.24 -22.60
CA ILE A 93 6.44 -16.30 -22.90
C ILE A 93 7.26 -16.54 -21.62
N LEU A 94 6.90 -15.88 -20.52
CA LEU A 94 7.58 -16.06 -19.23
C LEU A 94 7.33 -17.45 -18.65
N GLU A 95 6.10 -17.96 -18.67
CA GLU A 95 5.75 -19.30 -18.16
C GLU A 95 6.50 -20.38 -18.96
N ASP A 96 6.49 -20.28 -20.29
CA ASP A 96 7.24 -21.18 -21.18
C ASP A 96 8.74 -21.17 -20.86
N ALA A 97 9.34 -19.98 -20.74
CA ALA A 97 10.78 -19.83 -20.48
C ALA A 97 11.18 -20.28 -19.06
N LEU A 98 10.29 -20.12 -18.07
CA LEU A 98 10.48 -20.60 -16.70
C LEU A 98 10.19 -22.10 -16.56
N GLY A 99 9.58 -22.73 -17.58
CA GLY A 99 9.14 -24.12 -17.55
C GLY A 99 7.98 -24.37 -16.59
N ILE A 100 7.11 -23.36 -16.43
CA ILE A 100 5.91 -23.39 -15.60
C ILE A 100 4.78 -24.03 -16.41
N GLU A 101 4.09 -25.00 -15.82
CA GLU A 101 2.98 -25.71 -16.46
C GLU A 101 1.77 -25.74 -15.53
N ASP A 102 0.56 -25.89 -16.07
CA ASP A 102 -0.64 -26.02 -15.24
C ASP A 102 -0.54 -27.23 -14.32
N GLY A 103 -0.59 -26.99 -13.01
CA GLY A 103 -0.44 -28.00 -11.96
C GLY A 103 0.97 -28.10 -11.36
N ASP A 104 2.00 -27.53 -12.01
CA ASP A 104 3.35 -27.39 -11.47
C ASP A 104 3.87 -25.96 -11.70
N LEU A 105 3.60 -25.11 -10.70
CA LEU A 105 3.94 -23.68 -10.76
C LEU A 105 5.38 -23.39 -10.33
N VAL A 106 6.17 -24.40 -9.99
CA VAL A 106 7.57 -24.22 -9.57
C VAL A 106 8.43 -23.95 -10.80
N PRO A 107 9.17 -22.82 -10.88
CA PRO A 107 10.02 -22.55 -12.04
C PRO A 107 11.16 -23.56 -12.13
N LYS A 108 11.27 -24.23 -13.26
CA LYS A 108 12.36 -25.16 -13.60
C LYS A 108 13.65 -24.40 -13.93
N ILE A 109 13.51 -23.18 -14.46
CA ILE A 109 14.60 -22.26 -14.79
C ILE A 109 14.62 -21.10 -13.79
N LYS A 110 15.79 -20.81 -13.21
CA LYS A 110 15.97 -19.75 -12.21
C LYS A 110 16.77 -18.57 -12.76
N HIS A 111 16.38 -18.08 -13.94
CA HIS A 111 17.00 -16.91 -14.54
C HIS A 111 16.54 -15.64 -13.80
N PRO A 112 17.43 -14.84 -13.19
CA PRO A 112 17.02 -13.72 -12.32
C PRO A 112 16.08 -12.72 -12.99
N ALA A 113 16.36 -12.37 -14.25
CA ALA A 113 15.54 -11.42 -14.99
C ALA A 113 14.13 -11.98 -15.32
N LEU A 114 14.00 -13.28 -15.61
CA LEU A 114 12.70 -13.87 -15.92
C LEU A 114 11.84 -14.00 -14.66
N LEU A 115 12.43 -14.45 -13.55
CA LEU A 115 11.76 -14.50 -12.26
C LEU A 115 11.26 -13.12 -11.82
N HIS A 116 12.11 -12.09 -12.00
CA HIS A 116 11.78 -10.70 -11.73
C HIS A 116 10.61 -10.19 -12.58
N LEU A 117 10.70 -10.35 -13.91
CA LEU A 117 9.67 -9.88 -14.84
C LEU A 117 8.34 -10.61 -14.62
N TYR A 118 8.35 -11.89 -14.23
CA TYR A 118 7.13 -12.62 -13.89
C TYR A 118 6.46 -12.09 -12.63
N CYS A 119 7.22 -11.70 -11.60
CA CYS A 119 6.64 -11.01 -10.44
C CYS A 119 5.93 -9.72 -10.85
N HIS A 120 6.58 -8.88 -11.67
CA HIS A 120 5.95 -7.65 -12.20
C HIS A 120 4.83 -7.89 -13.20
N ALA A 121 4.82 -9.01 -13.92
CA ALA A 121 3.71 -9.35 -14.81
C ALA A 121 2.47 -9.78 -14.02
N MET A 122 2.66 -10.40 -12.85
CA MET A 122 1.60 -11.02 -12.05
C MET A 122 1.12 -10.16 -10.86
N GLU A 123 1.84 -9.09 -10.50
CA GLU A 123 1.34 -8.09 -9.54
C GLU A 123 0.02 -7.46 -10.04
N LEU A 124 -0.92 -7.20 -9.13
CA LEU A 124 -2.31 -6.81 -9.40
C LEU A 124 -3.14 -7.82 -10.23
N SER A 125 -2.58 -8.90 -10.79
CA SER A 125 -3.34 -9.83 -11.63
C SER A 125 -4.57 -10.43 -10.92
N PRO A 126 -5.53 -11.02 -11.64
CA PRO A 126 -6.64 -11.74 -11.03
C PRO A 126 -6.22 -12.98 -10.22
N THR A 127 -5.00 -13.50 -10.44
CA THR A 127 -4.48 -14.74 -9.86
C THR A 127 -3.03 -14.61 -9.37
N PRO A 128 -2.72 -13.63 -8.50
CA PRO A 128 -1.34 -13.30 -8.11
C PRO A 128 -0.66 -14.46 -7.36
N GLU A 129 -1.43 -15.27 -6.63
CA GLU A 129 -1.02 -16.52 -5.98
C GLU A 129 -0.31 -17.51 -6.91
N ARG A 130 -0.59 -17.49 -8.22
CA ARG A 130 0.13 -18.34 -9.19
C ARG A 130 1.62 -18.02 -9.23
N ALA A 131 2.01 -16.79 -8.93
CA ALA A 131 3.40 -16.35 -8.94
C ALA A 131 4.16 -16.60 -7.62
N VAL A 132 3.51 -17.12 -6.57
CA VAL A 132 4.16 -17.37 -5.28
C VAL A 132 5.39 -18.29 -5.39
N PRO A 133 5.38 -19.41 -6.14
CA PRO A 133 6.58 -20.23 -6.29
C PRO A 133 7.73 -19.51 -7.00
N VAL A 134 7.41 -18.64 -7.97
CA VAL A 134 8.41 -17.81 -8.66
C VAL A 134 8.98 -16.74 -7.73
N ALA A 135 8.13 -16.07 -6.95
CA ALA A 135 8.53 -15.11 -5.93
C ALA A 135 9.46 -15.77 -4.88
N ASN A 136 9.12 -16.97 -4.41
CA ASN A 136 9.96 -17.74 -3.49
C ASN A 136 11.32 -18.09 -4.10
N ALA A 137 11.37 -18.45 -5.39
CA ALA A 137 12.63 -18.70 -6.06
C ALA A 137 13.47 -17.43 -6.19
N LEU A 138 12.85 -16.30 -6.55
CA LEU A 138 13.53 -15.02 -6.73
C LEU A 138 14.19 -14.53 -5.43
N TRP A 139 13.48 -14.64 -4.29
CA TRP A 139 13.94 -14.17 -2.97
C TRP A 139 15.40 -14.59 -2.69
N HIS A 140 15.76 -15.83 -3.01
CA HIS A 140 17.10 -16.37 -2.68
C HIS A 140 18.05 -16.45 -3.87
N THR A 141 17.67 -15.98 -5.07
CA THR A 141 18.51 -16.09 -6.26
C THR A 141 19.65 -15.07 -6.27
N MET A 142 19.41 -13.85 -5.80
CA MET A 142 20.39 -12.75 -5.80
C MET A 142 20.39 -12.01 -4.44
N PRO A 143 20.90 -12.62 -3.36
CA PRO A 143 20.70 -12.14 -1.98
C PRO A 143 21.37 -10.80 -1.66
N ASP A 144 22.36 -10.37 -2.43
CA ASP A 144 23.02 -9.07 -2.28
C ASP A 144 22.41 -7.97 -3.19
N ALA A 145 21.41 -8.31 -4.01
CA ALA A 145 20.68 -7.36 -4.86
C ALA A 145 19.37 -6.95 -4.18
N GLY A 146 19.41 -5.91 -3.34
CA GLY A 146 18.26 -5.49 -2.52
C GLY A 146 16.94 -5.37 -3.30
N HIS A 147 16.95 -4.78 -4.51
CA HIS A 147 15.77 -4.76 -5.39
C HIS A 147 15.20 -6.16 -5.65
N LEU A 148 16.02 -7.11 -6.11
CA LEU A 148 15.55 -8.47 -6.41
C LEU A 148 15.10 -9.24 -5.16
N VAL A 149 15.70 -8.98 -4.00
CA VAL A 149 15.28 -9.56 -2.71
C VAL A 149 13.92 -9.01 -2.27
N HIS A 150 13.62 -7.76 -2.58
CA HIS A 150 12.37 -7.10 -2.25
C HIS A 150 11.20 -7.54 -3.16
N MET A 151 11.47 -7.74 -4.45
CA MET A 151 10.46 -8.01 -5.49
C MET A 151 9.40 -9.08 -5.16
N PRO A 152 9.73 -10.19 -4.46
CA PRO A 152 8.72 -11.16 -3.99
C PRO A 152 7.55 -10.53 -3.21
N ALA A 153 7.78 -9.42 -2.50
CA ALA A 153 6.76 -8.73 -1.73
C ALA A 153 5.59 -8.18 -2.55
N HIS A 154 5.85 -7.83 -3.81
CA HIS A 154 4.81 -7.42 -4.76
C HIS A 154 3.77 -8.54 -4.93
N ILE A 155 4.20 -9.80 -4.96
CA ILE A 155 3.30 -10.95 -5.01
C ILE A 155 2.76 -11.31 -3.62
N TYR A 156 3.60 -11.31 -2.59
CA TYR A 156 3.20 -11.70 -1.25
C TYR A 156 2.07 -10.83 -0.69
N ALA A 157 2.10 -9.52 -0.92
CA ALA A 157 1.03 -8.63 -0.47
C ALA A 157 -0.33 -9.01 -1.08
N TRP A 158 -0.38 -9.27 -2.39
CA TRP A 158 -1.62 -9.69 -3.06
C TRP A 158 -2.06 -11.12 -2.75
N ALA A 159 -1.11 -12.01 -2.43
CA ALA A 159 -1.38 -13.37 -2.00
C ALA A 159 -1.77 -13.46 -0.51
N GLY A 160 -1.68 -12.36 0.24
CA GLY A 160 -1.95 -12.32 1.68
C GLY A 160 -0.84 -12.92 2.55
N MET A 161 0.37 -13.02 2.02
CA MET A 161 1.59 -13.50 2.68
C MET A 161 2.34 -12.32 3.33
N TRP A 162 1.64 -11.57 4.18
CA TRP A 162 2.14 -10.29 4.72
C TRP A 162 3.42 -10.44 5.55
N ASN A 163 3.57 -11.54 6.29
CA ASN A 163 4.77 -11.84 7.05
C ASN A 163 5.99 -12.06 6.15
N GLU A 164 5.82 -12.79 5.05
CA GLU A 164 6.87 -13.02 4.07
C GLU A 164 7.24 -11.71 3.38
N GLY A 165 6.25 -10.87 3.07
CA GLY A 165 6.47 -9.49 2.57
C GLY A 165 7.29 -8.63 3.53
N VAL A 166 7.05 -8.70 4.85
CA VAL A 166 7.92 -8.06 5.85
C VAL A 166 9.35 -8.62 5.76
N ASN A 167 9.51 -9.94 5.82
CA ASN A 167 10.82 -10.57 5.97
C ASN A 167 11.73 -10.34 4.77
N CYS A 168 11.23 -10.51 3.55
CA CYS A 168 12.04 -10.29 2.35
C CYS A 168 12.47 -8.82 2.23
N ASN A 169 11.61 -7.85 2.58
CA ASN A 169 11.99 -6.45 2.54
C ASN A 169 12.99 -6.08 3.65
N LYS A 170 12.93 -6.70 4.82
CA LYS A 170 13.96 -6.51 5.86
C LYS A 170 15.33 -7.00 5.38
N GLU A 171 15.37 -8.14 4.70
CA GLU A 171 16.59 -8.64 4.06
C GLU A 171 17.06 -7.74 2.92
N ALA A 172 16.14 -7.23 2.09
CA ALA A 172 16.44 -6.26 1.04
C ALA A 172 17.06 -4.97 1.60
N VAL A 173 16.50 -4.42 2.68
CA VAL A 173 17.05 -3.24 3.37
C VAL A 173 18.44 -3.54 3.93
N ALA A 174 18.68 -4.75 4.45
CA ALA A 174 20.01 -5.15 4.92
C ALA A 174 21.03 -5.26 3.77
N ALA A 175 20.63 -5.84 2.63
CA ALA A 175 21.46 -5.94 1.42
C ALA A 175 21.82 -4.54 0.88
N ASP A 176 20.84 -3.64 0.82
CA ASP A 176 21.02 -2.25 0.43
C ASP A 176 21.99 -1.49 1.34
N GLU A 177 21.91 -1.73 2.63
CA GLU A 177 22.78 -1.08 3.60
C GLU A 177 24.22 -1.60 3.48
N LYS A 178 24.40 -2.91 3.26
CA LYS A 178 25.71 -3.50 2.93
C LYS A 178 26.29 -2.89 1.66
N TYR A 179 25.49 -2.76 0.59
CA TYR A 179 25.91 -2.09 -0.65
C TYR A 179 26.32 -0.64 -0.40
N ARG A 180 25.48 0.12 0.32
CA ARG A 180 25.75 1.54 0.63
C ARG A 180 27.06 1.70 1.39
N ILE A 181 27.29 0.88 2.41
CA ILE A 181 28.52 0.91 3.21
C ILE A 181 29.74 0.54 2.36
N ASN A 182 29.64 -0.49 1.51
CA ASN A 182 30.76 -0.91 0.68
C ASN A 182 31.14 0.11 -0.41
N GLN A 183 30.15 0.78 -1.02
CA GLN A 183 30.39 1.73 -2.10
C GLN A 183 30.75 3.13 -1.62
N PHE A 184 30.18 3.58 -0.50
CA PHE A 184 30.26 4.96 -0.04
C PHE A 184 30.81 5.11 1.38
N GLY A 185 31.20 4.01 2.02
CA GLY A 185 31.61 4.00 3.43
C GLY A 185 30.48 4.43 4.37
N PHE A 186 30.86 5.03 5.50
CA PHE A 186 29.89 5.66 6.42
C PHE A 186 29.41 7.03 5.94
N ALA A 187 29.88 7.53 4.79
CA ALA A 187 29.40 8.79 4.23
C ALA A 187 27.93 8.64 3.84
N LYS A 188 27.10 9.59 4.28
CA LYS A 188 25.64 9.61 4.02
C LYS A 188 25.30 10.04 2.59
N THR A 189 26.30 10.43 1.79
CA THR A 189 26.16 11.04 0.46
C THR A 189 26.40 10.04 -0.68
N GLY A 190 25.82 8.84 -0.58
CA GLY A 190 25.83 7.86 -1.68
C GLY A 190 24.97 8.28 -2.88
N SER A 191 25.01 7.50 -3.95
CA SER A 191 24.20 7.75 -5.16
C SER A 191 22.72 7.97 -4.81
N GLN A 192 22.24 9.20 -5.06
CA GLN A 192 20.85 9.59 -4.79
C GLN A 192 19.84 8.81 -5.65
N PHE A 193 20.28 8.27 -6.79
CA PHE A 193 19.45 7.40 -7.65
C PHE A 193 19.04 6.11 -6.94
N TYR A 194 19.98 5.47 -6.22
CA TYR A 194 19.70 4.23 -5.49
C TYR A 194 18.87 4.46 -4.22
N LYS A 195 18.79 5.72 -3.74
CA LYS A 195 18.03 6.07 -2.53
C LYS A 195 16.56 5.72 -2.65
N PHE A 196 15.96 5.94 -3.82
CA PHE A 196 14.55 5.61 -4.08
C PHE A 196 14.25 4.13 -3.80
N TYR A 197 15.02 3.22 -4.41
CA TYR A 197 14.86 1.78 -4.22
C TYR A 197 14.98 1.37 -2.74
N ARG A 198 15.93 1.98 -2.01
CA ARG A 198 16.08 1.74 -0.57
C ARG A 198 14.86 2.17 0.24
N MET A 199 14.25 3.30 -0.11
CA MET A 199 13.05 3.79 0.57
C MET A 199 11.83 2.93 0.24
N HIS A 200 11.73 2.46 -1.01
CA HIS A 200 10.68 1.54 -1.45
C HIS A 200 10.67 0.24 -0.64
N ASN A 201 11.84 -0.35 -0.42
CA ASN A 201 12.00 -1.54 0.42
C ASN A 201 11.50 -1.28 1.86
N MET A 202 11.89 -0.14 2.46
CA MET A 202 11.38 0.25 3.79
C MET A 202 9.87 0.47 3.80
N HIS A 203 9.32 1.09 2.77
CA HIS A 203 7.89 1.37 2.65
C HIS A 203 7.07 0.08 2.62
N PHE A 204 7.54 -0.96 1.92
CA PHE A 204 6.93 -2.28 1.97
C PHE A 204 6.97 -2.91 3.37
N VAL A 205 8.09 -2.78 4.11
CA VAL A 205 8.13 -3.24 5.52
C VAL A 205 7.01 -2.56 6.31
N VAL A 206 6.90 -1.23 6.20
CA VAL A 206 5.86 -0.46 6.90
C VAL A 206 4.45 -0.96 6.52
N TRP A 207 4.17 -1.10 5.22
CA TRP A 207 2.85 -1.47 4.73
C TRP A 207 2.44 -2.90 5.14
N CYS A 208 3.33 -3.87 4.98
CA CYS A 208 3.05 -5.26 5.37
C CYS A 208 2.94 -5.40 6.90
N ALA A 209 3.81 -4.73 7.66
CA ALA A 209 3.75 -4.70 9.12
C ALA A 209 2.43 -4.07 9.63
N MET A 210 1.94 -3.01 8.97
CA MET A 210 0.62 -2.44 9.26
C MET A 210 -0.53 -3.43 9.02
N HIS A 211 -0.46 -4.30 8.00
CA HIS A 211 -1.49 -5.31 7.72
C HIS A 211 -1.47 -6.49 8.71
N GLU A 212 -0.33 -6.69 9.37
CA GLU A 212 -0.09 -7.73 10.38
C GLU A 212 -0.24 -7.25 11.83
N GLY A 213 -0.50 -5.95 12.04
CA GLY A 213 -0.63 -5.40 13.39
C GLY A 213 0.71 -5.23 14.14
N ARG A 214 1.83 -5.10 13.43
CA ARG A 214 3.18 -4.87 14.00
C ARG A 214 3.52 -3.39 14.06
N TYR A 215 3.07 -2.72 15.11
CA TYR A 215 3.34 -1.30 15.33
C TYR A 215 4.84 -0.98 15.45
N ALA A 216 5.58 -1.72 16.27
CA ALA A 216 6.98 -1.43 16.57
C ALA A 216 7.83 -1.52 15.30
N GLU A 217 7.63 -2.57 14.50
CA GLU A 217 8.35 -2.77 13.24
C GLU A 217 7.94 -1.73 12.18
N ALA A 218 6.64 -1.44 12.04
CA ALA A 218 6.17 -0.41 11.12
C ALA A 218 6.74 0.97 11.49
N MET A 219 6.72 1.34 12.76
CA MET A 219 7.21 2.64 13.23
C MET A 219 8.73 2.76 13.08
N GLU A 220 9.49 1.70 13.40
CA GLU A 220 10.94 1.66 13.23
C GLU A 220 11.34 2.01 11.78
N TYR A 221 10.75 1.32 10.80
CA TYR A 221 11.07 1.54 9.39
C TYR A 221 10.50 2.86 8.85
N ALA A 222 9.34 3.31 9.33
CA ALA A 222 8.81 4.62 9.00
C ALA A 222 9.75 5.75 9.45
N ARG A 223 10.27 5.68 10.68
CA ARG A 223 11.23 6.68 11.20
C ARG A 223 12.60 6.59 10.52
N LYS A 224 13.06 5.39 10.14
CA LYS A 224 14.28 5.23 9.33
C LYS A 224 14.15 5.94 7.98
N ALA A 225 13.01 5.77 7.30
CA ALA A 225 12.77 6.41 6.01
C ALA A 225 12.60 7.93 6.13
N GLU A 226 11.90 8.41 7.17
CA GLU A 226 11.82 9.84 7.50
C GLU A 226 13.22 10.43 7.74
N ALA A 227 14.03 9.80 8.59
CA ALA A 227 15.38 10.26 8.91
C ALA A 227 16.33 10.23 7.71
N ALA A 228 16.10 9.33 6.75
CA ALA A 228 16.85 9.29 5.49
C ALA A 228 16.50 10.45 4.54
N ASN A 229 15.42 11.20 4.80
CA ASN A 229 14.92 12.30 3.97
C ASN A 229 14.85 13.62 4.77
N PRO A 230 15.98 14.14 5.28
CA PRO A 230 15.99 15.39 6.03
C PRO A 230 15.59 16.58 5.16
N ALA A 231 15.15 17.65 5.82
CA ALA A 231 15.10 18.98 5.21
C ALA A 231 16.51 19.49 4.89
N GLY A 232 16.66 20.32 3.86
CA GLY A 232 17.91 21.02 3.56
C GLY A 232 18.71 20.51 2.36
N PRO A 233 19.89 21.09 2.11
CA PRO A 233 20.66 20.96 0.87
C PRO A 233 21.34 19.60 0.67
N ASP A 234 21.35 18.73 1.68
CA ASP A 234 21.79 17.33 1.55
C ASP A 234 20.59 16.35 1.53
N GLY A 235 19.38 16.89 1.58
CA GLY A 235 18.12 16.18 1.69
C GLY A 235 17.15 16.49 0.56
N VAL A 236 15.87 16.61 0.88
CA VAL A 236 14.79 16.73 -0.12
C VAL A 236 14.88 18.01 -0.94
N GLU A 237 15.46 19.09 -0.39
CA GLU A 237 15.59 20.38 -1.07
C GLU A 237 16.55 20.33 -2.27
N PHE A 238 17.69 19.65 -2.15
CA PHE A 238 18.61 19.45 -3.27
C PHE A 238 17.97 18.71 -4.44
N MET A 239 17.02 17.82 -4.12
CA MET A 239 16.29 17.04 -5.09
C MET A 239 15.14 17.81 -5.74
N LEU A 240 14.85 19.05 -5.30
CA LEU A 240 13.99 20.01 -6.00
C LEU A 240 14.74 20.77 -7.10
N ALA A 241 16.07 20.87 -7.02
CA ALA A 241 16.88 21.80 -7.83
C ALA A 241 17.30 21.26 -9.23
N GLY A 242 16.75 20.14 -9.68
CA GLY A 242 16.86 19.67 -11.06
C GLY A 242 18.15 18.89 -11.40
N ILE A 243 17.92 17.66 -11.88
CA ILE A 243 18.66 16.80 -12.85
C ILE A 243 18.02 15.40 -12.78
N ILE A 244 17.53 14.97 -11.62
CA ILE A 244 16.89 13.67 -11.41
C ILE A 244 15.37 13.88 -11.28
N PRO A 245 14.54 13.54 -12.28
CA PRO A 245 13.08 13.67 -12.20
C PRO A 245 12.43 12.83 -11.07
N MET A 246 13.20 11.95 -10.42
CA MET A 246 12.79 11.12 -9.26
C MET A 246 12.98 11.79 -7.89
N GLY A 247 13.30 13.08 -7.82
CA GLY A 247 13.68 13.78 -6.60
C GLY A 247 12.56 13.96 -5.55
N ALA A 248 12.37 15.18 -5.05
CA ALA A 248 11.36 15.47 -4.03
C ALA A 248 9.92 15.14 -4.46
N VAL A 249 9.69 15.01 -5.76
CA VAL A 249 8.41 14.57 -6.35
C VAL A 249 7.98 13.20 -5.81
N PHE A 250 8.90 12.28 -5.53
CA PHE A 250 8.62 10.94 -5.01
C PHE A 250 8.93 10.79 -3.51
N LEU A 251 10.03 11.42 -3.07
CA LEU A 251 10.62 11.10 -1.76
C LEU A 251 9.88 11.68 -0.56
N GLU A 252 9.07 12.72 -0.78
CA GLU A 252 8.25 13.32 0.27
C GLU A 252 7.27 12.31 0.89
N SER A 253 6.69 11.42 0.09
CA SER A 253 5.71 10.44 0.58
C SER A 253 6.26 9.52 1.67
N TYR A 254 7.57 9.29 1.72
CA TYR A 254 8.20 8.49 2.77
C TYR A 254 8.29 9.24 4.10
N VAL A 255 8.29 10.58 4.09
CA VAL A 255 8.34 11.42 5.30
C VAL A 255 7.00 11.41 6.04
N SER A 256 5.88 11.15 5.36
CA SER A 256 4.57 11.07 6.01
C SER A 256 4.26 9.72 6.66
N MET A 257 5.07 8.68 6.42
CA MET A 257 4.80 7.32 6.92
C MET A 257 4.57 7.23 8.44
N PRO A 258 5.33 7.92 9.33
CA PRO A 258 5.07 7.86 10.76
C PRO A 258 3.64 8.24 11.13
N TRP A 259 3.07 9.26 10.48
CA TRP A 259 1.68 9.68 10.69
C TRP A 259 0.69 8.58 10.28
N HIS A 260 0.91 7.93 9.14
CA HIS A 260 0.07 6.80 8.70
C HIS A 260 0.12 5.62 9.67
N VAL A 261 1.31 5.29 10.18
CA VAL A 261 1.48 4.23 11.19
C VAL A 261 0.74 4.61 12.48
N MET A 262 0.94 5.82 13.00
CA MET A 262 0.26 6.26 14.22
C MET A 262 -1.27 6.22 14.08
N VAL A 263 -1.81 6.65 12.93
CA VAL A 263 -3.26 6.61 12.67
C VAL A 263 -3.77 5.17 12.67
N ARG A 264 -3.08 4.26 11.96
CA ARG A 264 -3.48 2.85 11.88
C ARG A 264 -3.59 2.18 13.25
N PHE A 265 -2.67 2.52 14.16
CA PHE A 265 -2.53 1.91 15.47
C PHE A 265 -3.17 2.73 16.60
N GLY A 266 -3.93 3.77 16.26
CA GLY A 266 -4.67 4.57 17.25
C GLY A 266 -3.80 5.31 18.25
N LYS A 267 -2.59 5.71 17.85
CA LYS A 267 -1.64 6.44 18.69
C LYS A 267 -2.02 7.92 18.77
N TRP A 268 -3.24 8.18 19.27
CA TRP A 268 -3.85 9.50 19.24
C TRP A 268 -3.08 10.52 20.08
N ASP A 269 -2.59 10.13 21.25
CA ASP A 269 -1.78 11.02 22.08
C ASP A 269 -0.43 11.31 21.41
N ASP A 270 0.25 10.27 20.92
CA ASP A 270 1.51 10.43 20.17
C ASP A 270 1.35 11.37 18.95
N ILE A 271 0.23 11.29 18.21
CA ILE A 271 -0.07 12.20 17.09
C ILE A 271 -0.21 13.66 17.54
N LEU A 272 -0.82 13.88 18.71
CA LEU A 272 -1.05 15.22 19.21
C LEU A 272 0.22 15.83 19.82
N ASP A 273 1.11 14.99 20.33
CA ASP A 273 2.42 15.34 20.88
C ASP A 273 3.54 15.39 19.82
N GLU A 274 3.33 14.79 18.64
CA GLU A 274 4.31 14.78 17.54
C GLU A 274 4.64 16.21 17.08
N PRO A 275 5.94 16.55 16.91
CA PRO A 275 6.35 17.85 16.41
C PRO A 275 5.72 18.19 15.04
N ILE A 276 5.10 19.37 14.97
CA ILE A 276 4.45 19.87 13.74
C ILE A 276 5.52 20.39 12.78
N ARG A 277 5.43 19.98 11.51
CA ARG A 277 6.27 20.49 10.42
C ARG A 277 5.77 21.84 9.91
N THR A 278 6.71 22.72 9.59
CA THR A 278 6.44 24.09 9.12
C THR A 278 7.11 24.41 7.77
N ASP A 279 7.88 23.48 7.21
CA ASP A 279 8.64 23.60 5.97
C ASP A 279 7.80 23.29 4.72
N SER A 280 6.71 24.05 4.56
CA SER A 280 5.64 23.80 3.58
C SER A 280 6.02 23.96 2.11
N SER A 281 7.16 24.57 1.80
CA SER A 281 7.70 24.57 0.43
C SER A 281 8.43 23.27 0.06
N ILE A 282 8.93 22.54 1.07
CA ILE A 282 9.71 21.31 0.89
C ILE A 282 8.83 20.08 1.10
N PHE A 283 7.99 20.09 2.14
CA PHE A 283 7.13 18.96 2.52
C PHE A 283 5.63 19.33 2.59
N PRO A 284 5.04 19.88 1.52
CA PRO A 284 3.63 20.26 1.50
C PRO A 284 2.66 19.09 1.76
N GLY A 285 2.89 17.93 1.15
CA GLY A 285 2.12 16.71 1.34
C GLY A 285 2.26 16.12 2.74
N ALA A 286 3.46 16.13 3.34
CA ALA A 286 3.62 15.68 4.73
C ALA A 286 2.83 16.56 5.71
N ILE A 287 2.78 17.88 5.47
CA ILE A 287 1.95 18.82 6.23
C ILE A 287 0.45 18.54 6.03
N VAL A 288 0.00 18.16 4.82
CA VAL A 288 -1.39 17.73 4.65
C VAL A 288 -1.70 16.49 5.50
N VAL A 289 -0.84 15.47 5.45
CA VAL A 289 -1.03 14.23 6.21
C VAL A 289 -1.00 14.46 7.73
N GLN A 290 -0.17 15.39 8.22
CA GLN A 290 -0.12 15.71 9.66
C GLN A 290 -1.46 16.26 10.17
N HIS A 291 -2.08 17.17 9.42
CA HIS A 291 -3.37 17.77 9.79
C HIS A 291 -4.51 16.74 9.66
N TYR A 292 -4.44 15.87 8.65
CA TYR A 292 -5.31 14.71 8.55
C TYR A 292 -5.22 13.81 9.80
N ALA A 293 -4.02 13.41 10.19
CA ALA A 293 -3.79 12.53 11.33
C ALA A 293 -4.29 13.15 12.64
N ARG A 294 -3.97 14.43 12.87
CA ARG A 294 -4.42 15.19 14.05
C ARG A 294 -5.94 15.35 14.09
N GLY A 295 -6.57 15.64 12.94
CA GLY A 295 -8.03 15.73 12.84
C GLY A 295 -8.72 14.41 13.18
N VAL A 296 -8.21 13.29 12.66
CA VAL A 296 -8.71 11.94 13.02
C VAL A 296 -8.48 11.63 14.50
N ALA A 297 -7.34 12.02 15.08
CA ALA A 297 -7.05 11.83 16.49
C ALA A 297 -8.05 12.61 17.39
N PHE A 298 -8.27 13.90 17.11
CA PHE A 298 -9.27 14.69 17.84
C PHE A 298 -10.69 14.13 17.70
N ALA A 299 -11.10 13.75 16.49
CA ALA A 299 -12.40 13.13 16.26
C ALA A 299 -12.55 11.81 17.03
N SER A 300 -11.51 10.97 17.05
CA SER A 300 -11.50 9.71 17.79
C SER A 300 -11.60 9.91 19.31
N LYS A 301 -11.02 11.00 19.83
CA LYS A 301 -11.09 11.40 21.25
C LYS A 301 -12.38 12.13 21.63
N GLY A 302 -13.29 12.39 20.69
CA GLY A 302 -14.54 13.12 20.95
C GLY A 302 -14.41 14.64 20.95
N MET A 303 -13.24 15.17 20.57
CA MET A 303 -12.91 16.59 20.52
C MET A 303 -13.30 17.17 19.15
N VAL A 304 -14.61 17.28 18.90
CA VAL A 304 -15.15 17.61 17.57
C VAL A 304 -14.71 18.99 17.10
N ALA A 305 -14.74 20.01 17.95
CA ALA A 305 -14.38 21.38 17.57
C ALA A 305 -12.91 21.47 17.14
N GLU A 306 -12.03 20.77 17.85
CA GLU A 306 -10.61 20.67 17.53
C GLU A 306 -10.38 19.88 16.25
N ALA A 307 -11.16 18.82 16.00
CA ALA A 307 -11.11 18.06 14.76
C ALA A 307 -11.53 18.91 13.55
N GLU A 308 -12.59 19.72 13.69
CA GLU A 308 -13.01 20.69 12.65
C GLU A 308 -11.96 21.77 12.41
N ALA A 309 -11.29 22.24 13.46
CA ALA A 309 -10.18 23.18 13.33
C ALA A 309 -8.98 22.59 12.58
N GLU A 310 -8.62 21.32 12.84
CA GLU A 310 -7.59 20.63 12.05
C GLU A 310 -8.07 20.31 10.63
N GLN A 311 -9.37 20.06 10.41
CA GLN A 311 -9.93 19.92 9.06
C GLN A 311 -9.80 21.21 8.24
N ALA A 312 -10.01 22.38 8.85
CA ALA A 312 -9.78 23.66 8.17
C ALA A 312 -8.32 23.82 7.74
N LYS A 313 -7.36 23.49 8.63
CA LYS A 313 -5.91 23.50 8.31
C LYS A 313 -5.53 22.48 7.24
N PHE A 314 -6.15 21.31 7.27
CA PHE A 314 -5.98 20.29 6.22
C PHE A 314 -6.39 20.85 4.85
N ILE A 315 -7.55 21.52 4.77
CA ILE A 315 -8.04 22.13 3.53
C ILE A 315 -7.10 23.24 3.06
N GLU A 316 -6.62 24.09 3.97
CA GLU A 316 -5.63 25.12 3.66
C GLU A 316 -4.32 24.50 3.13
N ALA A 317 -3.80 23.47 3.78
CA ALA A 317 -2.60 22.76 3.34
C ALA A 317 -2.78 22.12 1.95
N CYS A 318 -3.98 21.62 1.63
CA CYS A 318 -4.29 21.07 0.30
C CYS A 318 -4.26 22.12 -0.82
N ALA A 319 -4.38 23.40 -0.48
CA ALA A 319 -4.29 24.51 -1.44
C ALA A 319 -2.84 24.96 -1.71
N ASN A 320 -1.85 24.34 -1.07
CA ASN A 320 -0.45 24.71 -1.25
C ASN A 320 0.03 24.43 -2.69
N PRO A 321 0.52 25.44 -3.44
CA PRO A 321 0.96 25.27 -4.83
C PRO A 321 2.15 24.31 -4.98
N SER A 322 2.97 24.12 -3.95
CA SER A 322 4.11 23.19 -3.96
C SER A 322 3.69 21.71 -4.03
N LEU A 323 2.39 21.41 -3.88
CA LEU A 323 1.82 20.07 -4.14
C LEU A 323 1.76 19.72 -5.63
N GLU A 324 1.91 20.69 -6.53
CA GLU A 324 1.83 20.41 -7.97
C GLU A 324 2.91 19.42 -8.41
N GLY A 325 2.51 18.43 -9.20
CA GLY A 325 3.40 17.37 -9.68
C GLY A 325 3.87 16.34 -8.64
N ARG A 326 3.51 16.46 -7.35
CA ARG A 326 3.91 15.49 -6.32
C ARG A 326 3.21 14.15 -6.49
N VAL A 327 3.97 13.05 -6.36
CA VAL A 327 3.46 11.69 -6.47
C VAL A 327 4.04 10.75 -5.41
N GLN A 328 3.27 9.77 -4.98
CA GLN A 328 3.82 8.53 -4.43
C GLN A 328 3.88 7.53 -5.58
N HIS A 329 5.05 7.37 -6.17
CA HIS A 329 5.24 6.56 -7.38
C HIS A 329 4.28 6.99 -8.51
N ASN A 330 3.24 6.19 -8.78
CA ASN A 330 2.24 6.44 -9.82
C ASN A 330 1.03 7.25 -9.34
N VAL A 331 0.90 7.51 -8.04
CA VAL A 331 -0.29 8.12 -7.45
C VAL A 331 -0.03 9.59 -7.13
N PRO A 332 -0.76 10.55 -7.73
CA PRO A 332 -0.69 11.95 -7.34
C PRO A 332 -1.03 12.15 -5.85
N ILE A 333 -0.18 12.88 -5.11
CA ILE A 333 -0.43 13.17 -3.68
C ILE A 333 -1.77 13.90 -3.52
N LYS A 334 -2.14 14.78 -4.45
CA LYS A 334 -3.46 15.44 -4.45
C LYS A 334 -4.63 14.44 -4.50
N ALA A 335 -4.48 13.31 -5.19
CA ALA A 335 -5.51 12.27 -5.23
C ALA A 335 -5.61 11.53 -3.89
N GLN A 336 -4.47 11.26 -3.23
CA GLN A 336 -4.46 10.70 -1.87
C GLN A 336 -5.11 11.66 -0.87
N ASN A 337 -4.79 12.95 -0.94
CA ASN A 337 -5.39 13.99 -0.10
C ASN A 337 -6.91 14.04 -0.29
N ALA A 338 -7.41 13.85 -1.51
CA ALA A 338 -8.85 13.78 -1.76
C ALA A 338 -9.53 12.60 -1.05
N VAL A 339 -8.86 11.43 -0.97
CA VAL A 339 -9.32 10.28 -0.16
C VAL A 339 -9.29 10.62 1.33
N GLN A 340 -8.19 11.21 1.82
CA GLN A 340 -8.03 11.60 3.22
C GLN A 340 -9.07 12.64 3.66
N ALA A 341 -9.46 13.56 2.77
CA ALA A 341 -10.53 14.52 3.02
C ALA A 341 -11.88 13.83 3.31
N LYS A 342 -12.19 12.78 2.56
CA LYS A 342 -13.40 11.96 2.77
C LYS A 342 -13.36 11.18 4.07
N ILE A 343 -12.21 10.61 4.41
CA ILE A 343 -12.01 9.92 5.69
C ILE A 343 -12.19 10.89 6.85
N LEU A 344 -11.45 12.01 6.85
CA LEU A 344 -11.49 13.00 7.93
C LEU A 344 -12.89 13.56 8.15
N LYS A 345 -13.59 13.91 7.07
CA LYS A 345 -14.99 14.33 7.15
C LYS A 345 -15.88 13.23 7.73
N GLY A 346 -15.72 11.98 7.25
CA GLY A 346 -16.48 10.84 7.74
C GLY A 346 -16.32 10.60 9.24
N GLU A 347 -15.08 10.66 9.73
CA GLU A 347 -14.74 10.52 11.16
C GLU A 347 -15.34 11.64 12.03
N ILE A 348 -15.27 12.89 11.57
CA ILE A 348 -15.85 14.05 12.27
C ILE A 348 -17.38 13.94 12.35
N GLU A 349 -18.04 13.69 11.22
CA GLU A 349 -19.50 13.54 11.17
C GLU A 349 -19.98 12.33 11.97
N TYR A 350 -19.22 11.23 11.94
CA TYR A 350 -19.51 10.08 12.78
C TYR A 350 -19.45 10.46 14.26
N ARG A 351 -18.41 11.17 14.68
CA ARG A 351 -18.24 11.53 16.09
C ARG A 351 -19.34 12.49 16.56
N LYS A 352 -19.76 13.45 15.73
CA LYS A 352 -20.90 14.33 16.01
C LYS A 352 -22.17 13.53 16.30
N ALA A 353 -22.54 12.65 15.37
CA ALA A 353 -23.73 11.81 15.50
C ALA A 353 -23.62 10.87 16.71
N TYR A 354 -22.44 10.27 16.93
CA TYR A 354 -22.18 9.42 18.09
C TYR A 354 -22.40 10.15 19.42
N LEU A 355 -21.86 11.37 19.55
CA LEU A 355 -21.99 12.17 20.77
C LEU A 355 -23.43 12.65 20.98
N ALA A 356 -24.13 13.05 19.92
CA ALA A 356 -25.54 13.41 19.96
C ALA A 356 -26.40 12.22 20.45
N LYS A 357 -26.25 11.04 19.83
CA LYS A 357 -26.92 9.80 20.24
C LYS A 357 -26.61 9.44 21.69
N LYS A 358 -25.34 9.56 22.11
CA LYS A 358 -24.93 9.33 23.50
C LYS A 358 -25.57 10.31 24.48
N ALA A 359 -25.83 11.54 24.05
CA ALA A 359 -26.55 12.55 24.83
C ALA A 359 -28.08 12.34 24.84
N GLY A 360 -28.59 11.29 24.19
CA GLY A 360 -30.02 10.98 24.12
C GLY A 360 -30.76 11.67 22.97
N ASP A 361 -30.04 12.24 22.00
CA ASP A 361 -30.65 12.80 20.80
C ASP A 361 -31.06 11.68 19.85
N GLU A 362 -32.38 11.41 19.78
CA GLU A 362 -32.97 10.43 18.87
C GLU A 362 -32.87 10.84 17.39
N THR A 363 -32.52 12.11 17.09
CA THR A 363 -32.35 12.64 15.73
C THR A 363 -30.91 12.53 15.21
N ALA A 364 -30.01 11.93 15.98
CA ALA A 364 -28.61 11.74 15.60
C ALA A 364 -28.47 10.98 14.26
N ASP A 365 -27.98 11.69 13.25
CA ASP A 365 -27.90 11.19 11.87
C ASP A 365 -26.45 10.80 11.49
N PHE A 366 -26.24 9.51 11.24
CA PHE A 366 -24.95 8.98 10.78
C PHE A 366 -24.79 9.00 9.25
N THR A 367 -25.85 9.33 8.49
CA THR A 367 -25.85 9.32 7.02
C THR A 367 -24.71 10.13 6.40
N PRO A 368 -24.37 11.35 6.89
CA PRO A 368 -23.24 12.11 6.36
C PRO A 368 -21.89 11.40 6.52
N ALA A 369 -21.72 10.65 7.61
CA ALA A 369 -20.51 9.87 7.87
C ALA A 369 -20.39 8.71 6.88
N TRP A 370 -21.47 7.93 6.72
CA TRP A 370 -21.52 6.79 5.79
C TRP A 370 -21.24 7.22 4.36
N LYS A 371 -21.94 8.24 3.88
CA LYS A 371 -21.74 8.77 2.53
C LYS A 371 -20.29 9.18 2.31
N SER A 372 -19.68 9.91 3.25
CA SER A 372 -18.30 10.36 3.10
C SER A 372 -17.32 9.19 3.08
N LEU A 373 -17.47 8.21 3.96
CA LEU A 373 -16.58 7.05 4.01
C LEU A 373 -16.74 6.12 2.81
N GLU A 374 -17.97 5.90 2.32
CA GLU A 374 -18.24 5.11 1.11
C GLU A 374 -17.67 5.79 -0.15
N GLU A 375 -17.79 7.10 -0.28
CA GLU A 375 -17.09 7.88 -1.30
C GLU A 375 -15.56 7.72 -1.17
N GLY A 376 -15.03 7.75 0.05
CA GLY A 376 -13.62 7.51 0.33
C GLY A 376 -13.14 6.11 -0.08
N VAL A 377 -13.97 5.07 0.13
CA VAL A 377 -13.67 3.71 -0.36
C VAL A 377 -13.54 3.70 -1.87
N ASN A 378 -14.51 4.25 -2.61
CA ASN A 378 -14.48 4.26 -4.07
C ASN A 378 -13.27 5.04 -4.60
N MET A 379 -13.03 6.24 -4.08
CA MET A 379 -11.88 7.06 -4.48
C MET A 379 -10.55 6.35 -4.19
N SER A 380 -10.44 5.64 -3.06
CA SER A 380 -9.25 4.84 -2.73
C SER A 380 -9.03 3.68 -3.70
N LEU A 381 -10.11 3.04 -4.18
CA LEU A 381 -10.04 1.94 -5.15
C LEU A 381 -9.72 2.45 -6.56
N GLU A 382 -10.14 3.67 -6.89
CA GLU A 382 -9.90 4.34 -8.18
C GLU A 382 -8.50 4.95 -8.33
N LEU A 383 -7.74 5.10 -7.24
CA LEU A 383 -6.34 5.56 -7.30
C LEU A 383 -5.54 4.77 -8.36
N PRO A 384 -4.60 5.40 -9.08
CA PRO A 384 -3.68 4.67 -9.96
C PRO A 384 -3.03 3.49 -9.23
N TYR A 385 -2.75 2.42 -9.96
CA TYR A 385 -2.09 1.27 -9.38
C TYR A 385 -0.70 1.67 -8.85
N ASN A 386 -0.46 1.32 -7.60
CA ASN A 386 0.81 1.52 -6.94
C ASN A 386 0.99 0.53 -5.79
N GLU A 387 2.24 0.22 -5.51
CA GLU A 387 2.63 -0.55 -4.35
C GLU A 387 3.73 0.17 -3.57
N PRO A 388 3.66 0.16 -2.24
CA PRO A 388 2.45 0.01 -1.42
C PRO A 388 1.25 0.86 -1.88
N TRP A 389 0.03 0.44 -1.55
CA TRP A 389 -1.20 1.13 -2.01
C TRP A 389 -1.20 2.61 -1.63
N GLY A 390 -1.70 3.47 -2.52
CA GLY A 390 -1.66 4.93 -2.33
C GLY A 390 -2.39 5.46 -1.08
N GLN A 391 -3.30 4.67 -0.54
CA GLN A 391 -3.89 4.89 0.79
C GLN A 391 -3.54 3.67 1.66
N MET A 392 -2.49 3.78 2.49
CA MET A 392 -1.88 2.63 3.17
C MET A 392 -2.83 1.87 4.11
N GLN A 393 -3.74 2.57 4.78
CA GLN A 393 -4.81 1.96 5.57
C GLN A 393 -6.08 1.87 4.71
N PRO A 394 -6.60 0.65 4.44
CA PRO A 394 -7.87 0.49 3.74
C PRO A 394 -9.01 1.24 4.43
N VAL A 395 -9.72 2.09 3.68
CA VAL A 395 -10.87 2.88 4.18
C VAL A 395 -11.99 1.96 4.68
N ARG A 396 -12.09 0.76 4.12
CA ARG A 396 -13.04 -0.28 4.56
C ARG A 396 -12.84 -0.71 6.01
N HIS A 397 -11.62 -0.70 6.53
CA HIS A 397 -11.38 -0.97 7.95
C HIS A 397 -12.04 0.07 8.85
N ILE A 398 -12.05 1.34 8.43
CA ILE A 398 -12.71 2.43 9.16
C ILE A 398 -14.23 2.25 9.06
N LEU A 399 -14.75 2.16 7.82
CA LEU A 399 -16.19 2.04 7.57
C LEU A 399 -16.81 0.83 8.29
N GLY A 400 -16.17 -0.34 8.17
CA GLY A 400 -16.64 -1.56 8.82
C GLY A 400 -16.61 -1.47 10.35
N ALA A 401 -15.59 -0.83 10.94
CA ALA A 401 -15.49 -0.68 12.40
C ALA A 401 -16.64 0.18 12.93
N LEU A 402 -16.89 1.31 12.28
CA LEU A 402 -17.88 2.29 12.71
C LEU A 402 -19.32 1.78 12.48
N LYS A 403 -19.58 1.08 11.36
CA LYS A 403 -20.88 0.41 11.12
C LYS A 403 -21.14 -0.68 12.16
N LEU A 404 -20.14 -1.52 12.45
CA LEU A 404 -20.28 -2.57 13.47
C LEU A 404 -20.51 -1.99 14.88
N GLU A 405 -19.84 -0.89 15.22
CA GLU A 405 -20.08 -0.17 16.49
C GLU A 405 -21.53 0.33 16.63
N GLN A 406 -22.18 0.69 15.52
CA GLN A 406 -23.59 1.08 15.51
C GLN A 406 -24.56 -0.11 15.39
N GLY A 407 -24.05 -1.35 15.39
CA GLY A 407 -24.87 -2.57 15.28
C GLY A 407 -25.34 -2.90 13.86
N LEU A 408 -24.80 -2.21 12.84
CA LEU A 408 -25.11 -2.48 11.43
C LEU A 408 -24.31 -3.70 10.94
N ILE A 409 -24.62 -4.87 11.49
CA ILE A 409 -23.83 -6.09 11.34
C ILE A 409 -23.73 -6.54 9.88
N GLU A 410 -24.86 -6.59 9.16
CA GLU A 410 -24.88 -7.07 7.77
C GLU A 410 -24.10 -6.15 6.82
N GLU A 411 -24.21 -4.84 7.02
CA GLU A 411 -23.45 -3.86 6.23
C GLU A 411 -21.95 -3.92 6.54
N ALA A 412 -21.58 -4.08 7.82
CA ALA A 412 -20.19 -4.24 8.20
C ALA A 412 -19.58 -5.54 7.66
N GLU A 413 -20.34 -6.65 7.70
CA GLU A 413 -19.92 -7.92 7.12
C GLU A 413 -19.64 -7.78 5.62
N ALA A 414 -20.54 -7.16 4.85
CA ALA A 414 -20.35 -6.92 3.42
C ALA A 414 -19.07 -6.12 3.14
N VAL A 415 -18.79 -5.10 3.95
CA VAL A 415 -17.56 -4.29 3.86
C VAL A 415 -16.31 -5.16 4.07
N TYR A 416 -16.29 -6.02 5.11
CA TYR A 416 -15.12 -6.86 5.39
C TYR A 416 -14.94 -7.99 4.38
N ARG A 417 -16.02 -8.57 3.85
CA ARG A 417 -15.95 -9.57 2.77
C ARG A 417 -15.32 -8.97 1.52
N ALA A 418 -15.72 -7.76 1.13
CA ALA A 418 -15.11 -7.05 0.01
C ALA A 418 -13.65 -6.67 0.29
N ASP A 419 -13.30 -6.39 1.56
CA ASP A 419 -11.93 -6.10 1.98
C ASP A 419 -11.00 -7.31 1.83
N ILE A 420 -11.32 -8.45 2.46
CA ILE A 420 -10.46 -9.64 2.45
C ILE A 420 -10.37 -10.33 1.07
N LYS A 421 -11.32 -10.04 0.17
CA LYS A 421 -11.23 -10.46 -1.24
C LYS A 421 -10.06 -9.78 -1.95
N LEU A 422 -9.81 -8.51 -1.63
CA LEU A 422 -8.72 -7.71 -2.20
C LEU A 422 -7.42 -7.87 -1.39
N TRP A 423 -7.50 -7.64 -0.09
CA TRP A 423 -6.38 -7.74 0.85
C TRP A 423 -6.42 -9.08 1.57
N LYS A 424 -6.10 -10.14 0.84
CA LYS A 424 -6.18 -11.53 1.33
C LYS A 424 -5.45 -11.69 2.66
N ASN A 425 -6.01 -12.49 3.56
CA ASN A 425 -5.44 -12.85 4.86
C ASN A 425 -4.92 -11.67 5.73
N ASN A 426 -5.36 -10.44 5.48
CA ASN A 426 -4.95 -9.31 6.31
C ASN A 426 -5.60 -9.41 7.69
N MET A 427 -4.83 -9.13 8.75
CA MET A 427 -5.27 -9.37 10.14
C MET A 427 -6.57 -8.62 10.47
N TRP A 428 -6.73 -7.42 9.92
CA TRP A 428 -7.79 -6.50 10.30
C TRP A 428 -9.11 -6.81 9.62
N GLY A 429 -9.10 -7.11 8.32
CA GLY A 429 -10.27 -7.60 7.60
C GLY A 429 -10.77 -8.93 8.17
N LEU A 430 -9.85 -9.85 8.50
CA LEU A 430 -10.17 -11.11 9.19
C LEU A 430 -10.80 -10.87 10.57
N LEU A 431 -10.25 -9.96 11.38
CA LEU A 431 -10.86 -9.56 12.65
C LEU A 431 -12.28 -9.01 12.45
N GLY A 432 -12.46 -8.14 11.47
CA GLY A 432 -13.75 -7.52 11.18
C GLY A 432 -14.82 -8.54 10.83
N LEU A 433 -14.52 -9.42 9.87
CA LEU A 433 -15.42 -10.50 9.49
C LEU A 433 -15.71 -11.43 10.68
N LYS A 434 -14.68 -11.80 11.45
CA LYS A 434 -14.84 -12.60 12.67
C LYS A 434 -15.83 -11.96 13.64
N LEU A 435 -15.68 -10.66 13.94
CA LEU A 435 -16.56 -9.96 14.87
C LEU A 435 -18.02 -9.90 14.38
N CYS A 436 -18.23 -9.73 13.06
CA CYS A 436 -19.58 -9.79 12.48
C CYS A 436 -20.19 -11.19 12.63
N LEU A 437 -19.44 -12.25 12.31
CA LEU A 437 -19.89 -13.63 12.44
C LEU A 437 -20.19 -14.01 13.90
N GLU A 438 -19.37 -13.55 14.86
CA GLU A 438 -19.65 -13.73 16.30
C GLU A 438 -20.98 -13.09 16.71
N LYS A 439 -21.27 -11.89 16.22
CA LYS A 439 -22.55 -11.22 16.49
C LYS A 439 -23.73 -11.99 15.89
N LYS A 440 -23.61 -12.48 14.65
CA LYS A 440 -24.65 -13.29 14.00
C LYS A 440 -24.86 -14.63 14.71
N ALA A 441 -23.79 -15.31 15.09
CA ALA A 441 -23.84 -16.55 15.87
C ALA A 441 -24.54 -16.32 17.23
N GLN A 442 -24.25 -15.20 17.90
CA GLN A 442 -24.91 -14.85 19.16
C GLN A 442 -26.42 -14.58 18.95
N ILE A 443 -26.81 -13.86 17.90
CA ILE A 443 -28.23 -13.65 17.55
C ILE A 443 -28.93 -14.99 17.29
N VAL A 444 -28.31 -15.90 16.53
CA VAL A 444 -28.85 -17.24 16.27
C VAL A 444 -29.05 -18.02 17.57
N LYS A 445 -28.08 -17.94 18.49
CA LYS A 445 -28.16 -18.58 19.81
C LYS A 445 -29.30 -18.01 20.66
N ASP A 446 -29.46 -16.68 20.68
CA ASP A 446 -30.48 -16.01 21.49
C ASP A 446 -31.91 -16.25 20.97
N LEU A 447 -32.07 -16.45 19.65
CA LEU A 447 -33.36 -16.72 19.01
C LEU A 447 -33.91 -18.15 19.24
N ASN A 448 -33.16 -19.03 19.91
CA ASN A 448 -33.64 -20.31 20.49
C ASN A 448 -34.61 -21.14 19.60
N SER A 449 -34.41 -21.17 18.27
CA SER A 449 -35.35 -21.82 17.35
C SER A 449 -34.65 -22.59 16.22
N ALA A 450 -34.55 -23.90 16.40
CA ALA A 450 -34.88 -24.93 15.40
C ALA A 450 -34.46 -24.72 13.94
N HIS A 451 -33.26 -24.24 13.66
CA HIS A 451 -32.65 -24.38 12.33
C HIS A 451 -31.21 -24.90 12.48
N GLU A 452 -31.10 -26.22 12.66
CA GLU A 452 -29.83 -26.97 12.59
C GLU A 452 -29.04 -26.69 11.30
N LYS A 453 -29.68 -26.16 10.24
CA LYS A 453 -29.07 -25.95 8.93
C LYS A 453 -28.51 -24.54 8.68
N PHE A 454 -29.09 -23.48 9.27
CA PHE A 454 -28.59 -22.11 9.10
C PHE A 454 -27.52 -21.73 10.14
N GLY A 455 -27.53 -22.39 11.30
CA GLY A 455 -26.50 -22.17 12.32
C GLY A 455 -25.15 -22.76 11.93
N THR A 456 -25.13 -23.97 11.34
CA THR A 456 -23.90 -24.72 11.06
C THR A 456 -22.94 -23.97 10.14
N GLU A 457 -23.44 -23.38 9.05
CA GLU A 457 -22.61 -22.63 8.11
C GLU A 457 -21.93 -21.42 8.77
N ILE A 458 -22.65 -20.67 9.61
CA ILE A 458 -22.08 -19.52 10.35
C ILE A 458 -21.01 -19.99 11.33
N TYR A 459 -21.22 -21.10 12.04
CA TYR A 459 -20.23 -21.63 12.98
C TYR A 459 -18.99 -22.20 12.28
N GLU A 460 -19.17 -22.89 11.15
CA GLU A 460 -18.07 -23.41 10.31
C GLU A 460 -17.23 -22.27 9.74
N GLU A 461 -17.87 -21.26 9.14
CA GLU A 461 -17.19 -20.08 8.61
C GLU A 461 -16.50 -19.30 9.73
N LEU A 462 -17.18 -19.06 10.86
CA LEU A 462 -16.58 -18.41 12.03
C LEU A 462 -15.34 -19.16 12.51
N SER A 463 -15.35 -20.49 12.50
CA SER A 463 -14.20 -21.31 12.86
C SER A 463 -13.03 -21.11 11.90
N ASP A 464 -13.26 -21.18 10.59
CA ASP A 464 -12.22 -20.96 9.57
C ASP A 464 -11.63 -19.54 9.65
N VAL A 465 -12.49 -18.52 9.68
CA VAL A 465 -12.06 -17.12 9.80
C VAL A 465 -11.32 -16.88 11.12
N SER A 466 -11.76 -17.50 12.22
CA SER A 466 -11.08 -17.39 13.52
C SER A 466 -9.69 -18.03 13.50
N GLN A 467 -9.51 -19.16 12.82
CA GLN A 467 -8.21 -19.80 12.66
C GLN A 467 -7.25 -18.92 11.84
N LYS A 468 -7.72 -18.39 10.70
CA LYS A 468 -6.95 -17.45 9.87
C LYS A 468 -6.56 -16.20 10.65
N PHE A 469 -7.53 -15.61 11.37
CA PHE A 469 -7.28 -14.47 12.23
C PHE A 469 -6.24 -14.77 13.31
N ALA A 470 -6.35 -15.92 14.00
CA ALA A 470 -5.40 -16.31 15.05
C ALA A 470 -3.97 -16.42 14.52
N LEU A 471 -3.80 -16.99 13.31
CA LEU A 471 -2.48 -17.08 12.65
C LEU A 471 -1.92 -15.70 12.30
N ALA A 472 -2.74 -14.79 11.77
CA ALA A 472 -2.32 -13.43 11.45
C ALA A 472 -2.01 -12.61 12.72
N ALA A 473 -2.88 -12.66 13.72
CA ALA A 473 -2.77 -11.89 14.96
C ALA A 473 -1.70 -12.41 15.92
N ALA A 474 -1.22 -13.65 15.76
CA ALA A 474 -0.12 -14.20 16.56
C ALA A 474 1.18 -13.37 16.47
N ARG A 475 1.30 -12.53 15.44
CA ARG A 475 2.46 -11.68 15.18
C ARG A 475 2.19 -10.21 15.49
N ALA A 476 1.00 -9.85 15.96
CA ALA A 476 0.63 -8.47 16.28
C ALA A 476 1.21 -8.03 17.63
N ASP A 477 1.61 -6.76 17.71
CA ASP A 477 2.12 -6.18 18.95
C ASP A 477 0.99 -5.94 19.95
N GLY A 478 1.21 -6.27 21.22
CA GLY A 478 0.23 -6.04 22.29
C GLY A 478 -0.98 -6.99 22.29
N GLY A 479 -0.93 -8.05 21.48
CA GLY A 479 -1.99 -9.06 21.37
C GLY A 479 -3.12 -8.67 20.39
N PRO A 480 -4.14 -9.53 20.23
CA PRO A 480 -5.16 -9.34 19.21
C PRO A 480 -6.01 -8.07 19.49
N PRO A 481 -6.12 -7.15 18.52
CA PRO A 481 -6.94 -5.97 18.69
C PRO A 481 -8.44 -6.34 18.84
N LYS A 482 -9.20 -5.46 19.49
CA LYS A 482 -10.65 -5.66 19.74
C LYS A 482 -11.55 -4.99 18.71
N ALA A 483 -10.99 -4.13 17.88
CA ALA A 483 -11.65 -3.49 16.76
C ALA A 483 -10.68 -3.38 15.59
N THR A 484 -11.20 -3.28 14.38
CA THR A 484 -10.40 -3.18 13.14
C THR A 484 -9.83 -1.79 12.91
N CYS A 485 -10.38 -0.79 13.61
CA CYS A 485 -9.97 0.60 13.64
C CYS A 485 -10.10 1.15 15.06
N TYR A 486 -9.13 1.95 15.50
CA TYR A 486 -9.13 2.60 16.81
C TYR A 486 -10.04 3.84 16.89
N CYS A 487 -10.71 4.20 15.80
CA CYS A 487 -11.73 5.25 15.79
C CYS A 487 -13.05 4.77 16.42
N ALA A 488 -13.29 3.45 16.42
CA ALA A 488 -14.39 2.84 17.17
C ALA A 488 -14.07 2.87 18.69
N GLN A 489 -15.00 3.36 19.49
CA GLN A 489 -14.91 3.37 20.95
C GLN A 489 -14.77 1.96 21.55
N ALA A 490 -15.27 0.93 20.85
CA ALA A 490 -15.02 -0.47 21.21
C ALA A 490 -13.53 -0.81 21.38
N ALA A 491 -12.62 -0.09 20.71
CA ALA A 491 -11.18 -0.26 20.88
C ALA A 491 -10.68 0.15 22.29
N PHE A 492 -11.40 1.05 22.99
CA PHE A 492 -11.01 1.57 24.31
C PHE A 492 -11.68 0.86 25.49
N LEU A 493 -12.80 0.16 25.27
CA LEU A 493 -13.67 -0.38 26.33
C LEU A 493 -13.08 -1.56 27.15
N SER A 494 -11.83 -1.97 26.92
CA SER A 494 -11.18 -3.03 27.72
C SER A 494 -9.72 -2.76 28.12
N GLY A 495 -9.25 -1.51 27.99
CA GLY A 495 -7.90 -1.10 28.33
C GLY A 495 -7.80 -0.33 29.65
N GLY A 496 -8.06 -0.98 30.79
CA GLY A 496 -7.52 -0.55 32.10
C GLY A 496 -6.00 -0.72 32.22
N GLY A 497 -5.30 -0.90 31.10
CA GLY A 497 -3.85 -0.90 31.01
C GLY A 497 -3.37 0.53 30.85
N LYS A 498 -2.89 1.12 31.95
CA LYS A 498 -1.94 2.23 31.88
C LYS A 498 -0.84 1.81 30.90
N TYR A 499 -0.70 2.52 29.78
CA TYR A 499 0.62 2.63 29.17
C TYR A 499 1.49 3.28 30.25
N VAL A 500 2.35 2.47 30.88
CA VAL A 500 3.29 2.96 31.88
C VAL A 500 4.24 3.92 31.15
N LYS A 501 4.30 5.14 31.67
CA LYS A 501 5.18 6.24 31.26
C LYS A 501 6.62 5.82 31.06
#